data_AF-B2UQ35-F1
#
_entry.id   AF-B2UQ35-F1
#
_cell.length_a   1.000
_cell.length_b   1.000
_cell.length_c   1.000
_cell.angle_alpha   90.00
_cell.angle_beta   90.00
_cell.angle_gamma   90.00
#
_symmetry.space_group_name_H-M   'P 1'
#
loop_
_entity.id
_entity.type
_entity.pdbx_description
1 polymer ?
#
loop_
_entity_poly.entity_id
_entity_poly.type
_entity_poly.pdbx_seq_one_letter_code
_entity_poly.pdbx_strand_id
1 'polypeptide(L)'
;MDTNLLSYQSFLDIMKVIYPVFPLPNNKQFKICIDFIKSESFALPVIEFCEYVHVYKINWLKCSWEYDLMPLEYDTTILPHYIFSTSFLRYYFPTCLNLTIKYFFGDYHKYEIGNIDSFVGYTIGAVIENYKNLNESEKNLLGRILKLMENNSFYDYKDECIKLKNKIMNN
;
A
#
# COMPACT_ATOMS: atom_id res chain seq x y z
N MET A 1 -4.68 26.28 -16.92
CA MET A 1 -4.55 26.52 -15.46
C MET A 1 -3.76 25.32 -14.96
N ASP A 2 -2.45 25.46 -14.76
CA ASP A 2 -1.58 24.36 -14.37
C ASP A 2 -2.01 23.85 -13.01
N THR A 3 -2.79 22.77 -13.00
CA THR A 3 -2.92 21.91 -11.83
C THR A 3 -1.51 21.40 -11.55
N ASN A 4 -0.84 21.97 -10.54
CA ASN A 4 0.44 21.47 -10.04
C ASN A 4 0.31 19.97 -9.73
N LEU A 5 0.55 19.14 -10.74
CA LEU A 5 0.57 17.71 -10.60
C LEU A 5 1.81 17.43 -9.76
N LEU A 6 1.61 17.01 -8.52
CA LEU A 6 2.72 16.63 -7.65
C LEU A 6 3.52 15.55 -8.36
N SER A 7 4.83 15.69 -8.44
CA SER A 7 5.68 14.65 -9.02
C SER A 7 5.74 13.42 -8.11
N TYR A 8 6.07 12.26 -8.66
CA TYR A 8 6.30 11.04 -7.86
C TYR A 8 7.34 11.28 -6.73
N GLN A 9 8.41 12.03 -7.03
CA GLN A 9 9.41 12.39 -6.03
C GLN A 9 8.81 13.19 -4.86
N SER A 10 7.88 14.11 -5.14
CA SER A 10 7.19 14.87 -4.10
C SER A 10 6.39 13.96 -3.15
N PHE A 11 5.72 12.94 -3.68
CA PHE A 11 5.05 11.94 -2.84
C PHE A 11 6.02 11.15 -1.97
N LEU A 12 7.14 10.69 -2.56
CA LEU A 12 8.17 9.97 -1.82
C LEU A 12 8.75 10.79 -0.67
N ASP A 13 9.02 12.07 -0.90
CA ASP A 13 9.58 12.95 0.13
C ASP A 13 8.58 13.12 1.30
N ILE A 14 7.29 13.29 1.01
CA ILE A 14 6.23 13.34 2.03
C ILE A 14 6.17 12.01 2.79
N MET A 15 6.16 10.89 2.09
CA MET A 15 6.09 9.57 2.72
C MET A 15 7.27 9.29 3.64
N LYS A 16 8.49 9.70 3.28
CA LYS A 16 9.67 9.56 4.14
C LYS A 16 9.60 10.40 5.43
N VAL A 17 8.83 11.48 5.44
CA VAL A 17 8.56 12.27 6.65
C VAL A 17 7.55 11.56 7.55
N ILE A 18 6.56 10.88 6.97
CA ILE A 18 5.48 10.21 7.71
C ILE A 18 5.92 8.83 8.22
N TYR A 19 6.62 8.07 7.39
CA TYR A 19 6.92 6.67 7.62
C TYR A 19 8.42 6.43 7.78
N PRO A 20 8.88 5.92 8.93
CA PRO A 20 10.28 5.63 9.14
C PRO A 20 10.74 4.51 8.21
N VAL A 21 11.89 4.71 7.55
CA VAL A 21 12.56 3.63 6.79
C VAL A 21 13.29 2.67 7.75
N PHE A 22 13.67 3.15 8.93
CA PHE A 22 14.31 2.37 10.00
C PHE A 22 13.84 2.85 11.38
N PRO A 23 13.86 1.99 12.42
CA PRO A 23 14.28 0.59 12.40
C PRO A 23 13.25 -0.32 11.71
N LEU A 24 13.72 -1.44 11.17
CA LEU A 24 12.84 -2.49 10.64
C LEU A 24 12.06 -3.19 11.77
N PRO A 25 10.90 -3.80 11.48
CA PRO A 25 10.20 -4.63 12.44
C PRO A 25 11.09 -5.75 13.00
N ASN A 26 11.09 -5.90 14.33
CA ASN A 26 11.97 -6.85 15.01
C ASN A 26 11.39 -8.28 15.05
N ASN A 27 12.20 -9.25 15.48
CA ASN A 27 11.80 -10.66 15.58
C ASN A 27 10.56 -10.89 16.47
N LYS A 28 10.36 -10.05 17.50
CA LYS A 28 9.17 -10.16 18.37
C LYS A 28 7.91 -9.73 17.62
N GLN A 29 7.96 -8.62 16.89
CA GLN A 29 6.85 -8.15 16.06
C GLN A 29 6.53 -9.12 14.93
N PHE A 30 7.57 -9.68 14.30
CA PHE A 30 7.42 -10.73 13.28
C PHE A 30 6.69 -11.96 13.83
N LYS A 31 7.13 -12.50 14.97
CA LYS A 31 6.47 -13.66 15.60
C LYS A 31 5.01 -13.40 15.94
N ILE A 32 4.71 -12.24 16.55
CA ILE A 32 3.33 -11.82 16.84
C ILE A 32 2.49 -11.77 15.55
N CYS A 33 3.08 -11.27 14.45
CA CYS A 33 2.41 -11.21 13.17
C CYS A 33 2.05 -12.58 12.63
N ILE A 34 3.03 -13.49 12.55
CA ILE A 34 2.82 -14.86 12.07
C ILE A 34 1.81 -15.60 12.97
N ASP A 35 1.94 -15.47 14.29
CA ASP A 35 1.01 -16.10 15.23
C ASP A 35 -0.43 -15.62 15.08
N PHE A 36 -0.63 -14.35 14.70
CA PHE A 36 -1.94 -13.76 14.47
C PHE A 36 -2.59 -14.30 13.17
N ILE A 37 -1.84 -14.37 12.07
CA ILE A 37 -2.41 -14.71 10.75
C ILE A 37 -2.41 -16.21 10.44
N LYS A 38 -1.59 -17.05 11.10
CA LYS A 38 -1.46 -18.49 10.78
C LYS A 38 -2.73 -19.32 10.94
N SER A 39 -3.72 -18.82 11.70
CA SER A 39 -5.01 -19.49 11.89
C SER A 39 -6.00 -19.20 10.76
N GLU A 40 -5.70 -18.26 9.87
CA GLU A 40 -6.59 -17.86 8.78
C GLU A 40 -6.30 -18.68 7.53
N SER A 41 -7.33 -19.38 7.01
CA SER A 41 -7.21 -20.31 5.88
C SER A 41 -6.69 -19.68 4.59
N PHE A 42 -6.76 -18.35 4.45
CA PHE A 42 -6.37 -17.61 3.26
C PHE A 42 -5.13 -16.71 3.46
N ALA A 43 -4.46 -16.79 4.62
CA ALA A 43 -3.34 -15.91 4.93
C ALA A 43 -1.97 -16.38 4.42
N LEU A 44 -1.88 -17.53 3.75
CA LEU A 44 -0.62 -18.05 3.19
C LEU A 44 0.18 -17.01 2.38
N PRO A 45 -0.43 -16.21 1.47
CA PRO A 45 0.33 -15.19 0.74
C PRO A 45 0.92 -14.11 1.65
N VAL A 46 0.22 -13.76 2.73
CA VAL A 46 0.66 -12.74 3.69
C VAL A 46 1.75 -13.30 4.60
N ILE A 47 1.66 -14.58 4.96
CA ILE A 47 2.70 -15.30 5.71
C ILE A 47 4.00 -15.34 4.91
N GLU A 48 3.92 -15.77 3.64
CA GLU A 48 5.08 -15.82 2.74
C GLU A 48 5.72 -14.43 2.59
N PHE A 49 4.91 -13.40 2.34
CA PHE A 49 5.40 -12.02 2.30
C PHE A 49 6.12 -11.61 3.59
N CYS A 50 5.52 -11.91 4.76
CA CYS A 50 6.11 -11.57 6.05
C CYS A 50 7.46 -12.26 6.27
N GLU A 51 7.56 -13.54 5.91
CA GLU A 51 8.79 -14.32 5.98
C GLU A 51 9.86 -13.74 5.06
N TYR A 52 9.51 -13.47 3.80
CA TYR A 52 10.39 -12.87 2.80
C TYR A 52 10.98 -11.55 3.31
N VAL A 53 10.15 -10.56 3.62
CA VAL A 53 10.66 -9.24 4.05
C VAL A 53 11.40 -9.30 5.38
N HIS A 54 11.06 -10.25 6.26
CA HIS A 54 11.75 -10.45 7.52
C HIS A 54 13.15 -11.05 7.35
N VAL A 55 13.29 -12.06 6.48
CA VAL A 55 14.56 -12.74 6.20
C VAL A 55 15.51 -11.80 5.46
N TYR A 56 15.02 -11.15 4.39
CA TYR A 56 15.83 -10.28 3.54
C TYR A 56 15.99 -8.86 4.07
N LYS A 57 15.36 -8.53 5.21
CA LYS A 57 15.43 -7.20 5.86
C LYS A 57 15.05 -6.07 4.89
N ILE A 58 14.00 -6.30 4.11
CA ILE A 58 13.50 -5.34 3.13
C ILE A 58 12.66 -4.28 3.86
N ASN A 59 12.94 -3.00 3.60
CA ASN A 59 12.11 -1.91 4.11
C ASN A 59 11.02 -1.55 3.10
N TRP A 60 10.02 -0.79 3.56
CA TRP A 60 8.88 -0.42 2.73
C TRP A 60 9.25 0.37 1.47
N LEU A 61 10.33 1.15 1.52
CA LEU A 61 10.77 2.00 0.41
C LEU A 61 11.41 1.18 -0.72
N LYS A 62 12.08 0.07 -0.36
CA LYS A 62 12.77 -0.82 -1.31
C LYS A 62 11.86 -1.92 -1.85
N CYS A 63 10.81 -2.28 -1.12
CA CYS A 63 9.87 -3.31 -1.54
C CYS A 63 9.16 -2.90 -2.85
N SER A 64 9.32 -3.75 -3.86
CA SER A 64 8.84 -3.54 -5.23
C SER A 64 7.76 -4.55 -5.60
N TRP A 65 6.91 -4.18 -6.55
CA TRP A 65 5.94 -5.14 -7.07
C TRP A 65 6.65 -6.27 -7.83
N GLU A 66 7.50 -5.90 -8.79
CA GLU A 66 8.07 -6.84 -9.76
C GLU A 66 9.14 -7.77 -9.20
N TYR A 67 9.91 -7.32 -8.21
CA TYR A 67 11.02 -8.12 -7.67
C TYR A 67 10.72 -8.75 -6.31
N ASP A 68 9.72 -8.26 -5.58
CA ASP A 68 9.49 -8.69 -4.19
C ASP A 68 8.09 -9.24 -3.93
N LEU A 69 7.04 -8.77 -4.61
CA LEU A 69 5.66 -9.21 -4.37
C LEU A 69 5.17 -10.21 -5.42
N MET A 70 5.39 -9.89 -6.70
CA MET A 70 4.98 -10.71 -7.84
C MET A 70 5.74 -12.03 -7.95
N PRO A 71 7.05 -12.13 -7.63
CA PRO A 71 7.79 -13.39 -7.72
C PRO A 71 7.50 -14.40 -6.60
N LEU A 72 6.71 -14.02 -5.58
CA LEU A 72 6.33 -14.91 -4.50
C LEU A 72 5.41 -16.02 -5.02
N GLU A 73 5.44 -17.18 -4.37
CA GLU A 73 4.71 -18.38 -4.78
C GLU A 73 3.19 -18.14 -4.75
N TYR A 74 2.72 -17.47 -3.71
CA TYR A 74 1.31 -17.17 -3.51
C TYR A 74 0.93 -15.76 -3.97
N ASP A 75 -0.31 -15.59 -4.41
CA ASP A 75 -0.84 -14.29 -4.87
C ASP A 75 -0.90 -13.27 -3.72
N THR A 76 0.04 -12.33 -3.71
CA THR A 76 0.15 -11.30 -2.68
C THR A 76 -0.78 -10.10 -2.87
N THR A 77 -1.69 -10.13 -3.85
CA THR A 77 -2.73 -9.10 -4.01
C THR A 77 -3.57 -8.92 -2.75
N ILE A 78 -3.75 -9.96 -1.95
CA ILE A 78 -4.51 -9.93 -0.70
C ILE A 78 -3.83 -9.12 0.42
N LEU A 79 -2.52 -8.85 0.34
CA LEU A 79 -1.74 -8.17 1.38
C LEU A 79 -2.39 -6.88 1.94
N PRO A 80 -2.97 -5.98 1.12
CA PRO A 80 -3.56 -4.74 1.63
C PRO A 80 -4.69 -4.96 2.64
N HIS A 81 -5.46 -6.06 2.54
CA HIS A 81 -6.50 -6.40 3.51
C HIS A 81 -5.95 -6.66 4.92
N TYR A 82 -4.68 -7.03 5.02
CA TYR A 82 -4.02 -7.38 6.27
C TYR A 82 -3.17 -6.25 6.85
N ILE A 83 -2.98 -5.16 6.10
CA ILE A 83 -1.97 -4.15 6.43
C ILE A 83 -2.26 -3.39 7.74
N PHE A 84 -3.51 -3.41 8.20
CA PHE A 84 -3.93 -2.82 9.48
C PHE A 84 -4.06 -3.84 10.62
N SER A 85 -3.86 -5.13 10.36
CA SER A 85 -4.11 -6.19 11.33
C SER A 85 -3.04 -6.27 12.42
N THR A 86 -1.79 -5.96 12.10
CA THR A 86 -0.67 -6.02 13.06
C THR A 86 0.30 -4.86 12.87
N SER A 87 1.08 -4.54 13.91
CA SER A 87 2.11 -3.48 13.80
C SER A 87 3.22 -3.81 12.80
N PHE A 88 3.55 -5.10 12.62
CA PHE A 88 4.52 -5.54 11.62
C PHE A 88 4.01 -5.27 10.20
N LEU A 89 2.75 -5.61 9.92
CA LEU A 89 2.15 -5.36 8.61
C LEU A 89 1.91 -3.87 8.38
N ARG A 90 1.48 -3.13 9.42
CA ARG A 90 1.28 -1.68 9.35
C ARG A 90 2.54 -0.92 8.93
N TYR A 91 3.73 -1.44 9.26
CA TYR A 91 5.00 -0.90 8.78
C TYR A 91 5.12 -0.90 7.24
N TYR A 92 4.47 -1.85 6.56
CA TYR A 92 4.44 -1.95 5.09
C TYR A 92 3.22 -1.28 4.44
N PHE A 93 2.37 -0.60 5.20
CA PHE A 93 1.36 0.30 4.64
C PHE A 93 1.92 1.31 3.63
N PRO A 94 3.04 2.00 3.90
CA PRO A 94 3.67 2.84 2.90
C PRO A 94 4.13 2.09 1.64
N THR A 95 4.42 0.79 1.68
CA THR A 95 4.64 0.03 0.44
C THR A 95 3.37 0.04 -0.42
N CYS A 96 2.21 -0.26 0.17
CA CYS A 96 0.93 -0.32 -0.55
C CYS A 96 0.59 1.03 -1.20
N LEU A 97 0.77 2.13 -0.44
CA LEU A 97 0.59 3.48 -0.97
C LEU A 97 1.59 3.82 -2.07
N ASN A 98 2.86 3.46 -1.90
CA ASN A 98 3.90 3.78 -2.87
C ASN A 98 3.63 3.08 -4.22
N LEU A 99 3.28 1.80 -4.19
CA LEU A 99 2.90 1.05 -5.40
C LEU A 99 1.64 1.63 -6.04
N THR A 100 0.64 2.02 -5.25
CA THR A 100 -0.56 2.73 -5.74
C THR A 100 -0.20 4.04 -6.44
N ILE A 101 0.70 4.83 -5.87
CA ILE A 101 1.14 6.09 -6.47
C ILE A 101 1.86 5.82 -7.80
N LYS A 102 2.84 4.90 -7.82
CA LYS A 102 3.55 4.49 -9.05
C LYS A 102 2.60 4.03 -10.14
N TYR A 103 1.58 3.27 -9.74
CA TYR A 103 0.52 2.82 -10.63
C TYR A 103 -0.17 3.98 -11.32
N PHE A 104 -0.62 4.99 -10.58
CA PHE A 104 -1.23 6.19 -11.16
C PHE A 104 -0.25 7.12 -11.91
N PHE A 105 1.06 6.91 -11.79
CA PHE A 105 2.07 7.53 -12.67
C PHE A 105 2.35 6.74 -13.95
N GLY A 106 1.82 5.53 -14.07
CA GLY A 106 1.92 4.68 -15.25
C GLY A 106 3.16 3.79 -15.29
N ASP A 107 3.86 3.61 -14.17
CA ASP A 107 5.06 2.76 -14.08
C ASP A 107 4.77 1.31 -14.50
N TYR A 108 3.51 0.87 -14.38
CA TYR A 108 3.07 -0.49 -14.65
C TYR A 108 2.29 -0.66 -15.96
N HIS A 109 2.28 0.31 -16.88
CA HIS A 109 1.55 0.19 -18.17
C HIS A 109 2.12 -0.85 -19.18
N LYS A 110 2.97 -1.79 -18.74
CA LYS A 110 3.59 -2.81 -19.59
C LYS A 110 2.69 -4.06 -19.68
N TYR A 111 2.87 -4.85 -20.74
CA TYR A 111 1.98 -5.99 -21.07
C TYR A 111 1.97 -7.15 -20.04
N GLU A 112 2.88 -7.18 -19.06
CA GLU A 112 2.95 -8.24 -18.04
C GLU A 112 3.36 -7.68 -16.67
N ILE A 113 2.40 -7.25 -15.87
CA ILE A 113 2.57 -6.66 -14.53
C ILE A 113 1.77 -7.42 -13.46
N GLY A 114 1.40 -8.67 -13.73
CA GLY A 114 0.58 -9.48 -12.82
C GLY A 114 -0.74 -8.80 -12.44
N ASN A 115 -1.25 -9.10 -11.25
CA ASN A 115 -2.54 -8.59 -10.74
C ASN A 115 -2.41 -7.26 -9.97
N ILE A 116 -1.52 -6.36 -10.38
CA ILE A 116 -1.32 -5.10 -9.65
C ILE A 116 -2.57 -4.21 -9.61
N ASP A 117 -3.44 -4.29 -10.62
CA ASP A 117 -4.75 -3.64 -10.60
C ASP A 117 -5.54 -4.05 -9.34
N SER A 118 -5.62 -5.36 -9.07
CA SER A 118 -6.30 -5.88 -7.88
C SER A 118 -5.61 -5.43 -6.59
N PHE A 119 -4.27 -5.45 -6.55
CA PHE A 119 -3.52 -4.94 -5.39
C PHE A 119 -3.83 -3.46 -5.09
N VAL A 120 -3.92 -2.62 -6.13
CA VAL A 120 -4.26 -1.20 -5.99
C VAL A 120 -5.70 -1.02 -5.53
N GLY A 121 -6.65 -1.74 -6.13
CA GLY A 121 -8.05 -1.75 -5.70
C GLY A 121 -8.21 -2.14 -4.23
N TYR A 122 -7.54 -3.21 -3.80
CA TYR A 122 -7.55 -3.66 -2.40
C TYR A 122 -6.84 -2.69 -1.47
N THR A 123 -5.78 -2.00 -1.92
CA THR A 123 -5.15 -0.92 -1.14
C THR A 123 -6.12 0.21 -0.87
N ILE A 124 -6.85 0.67 -1.89
CA ILE A 124 -7.83 1.75 -1.72
C ILE A 124 -8.99 1.28 -0.83
N GLY A 125 -9.47 0.04 -1.02
CA GLY A 125 -10.48 -0.58 -0.17
C GLY A 125 -10.06 -0.62 1.31
N ALA A 126 -8.87 -1.13 1.60
CA ALA A 126 -8.33 -1.20 2.96
C ALA A 126 -8.21 0.18 3.61
N VAL A 127 -7.80 1.20 2.84
CA VAL A 127 -7.76 2.60 3.29
C VAL A 127 -9.16 3.11 3.66
N ILE A 128 -10.16 2.88 2.81
CA ILE A 128 -11.54 3.31 3.04
C ILE A 128 -12.10 2.67 4.32
N GLU A 129 -11.90 1.37 4.50
CA GLU A 129 -12.37 0.60 5.66
C GLU A 129 -11.71 1.04 6.96
N ASN A 130 -10.42 1.43 6.89
CA ASN A 130 -9.61 1.78 8.06
C ASN A 130 -9.38 3.29 8.22
N TYR A 131 -10.09 4.14 7.49
CA TYR A 131 -9.84 5.59 7.46
C TYR A 131 -9.82 6.24 8.85
N LYS A 132 -10.70 5.78 9.75
CA LYS A 132 -10.78 6.28 11.14
C LYS A 132 -9.51 6.01 11.96
N ASN A 133 -8.73 4.99 11.59
CA ASN A 133 -7.50 4.59 12.28
C ASN A 133 -6.26 5.34 11.76
N LEU A 134 -6.43 6.18 10.74
CA LEU A 134 -5.34 6.97 10.15
C LEU A 134 -5.09 8.24 10.96
N ASN A 135 -3.82 8.58 11.11
CA ASN A 135 -3.44 9.86 11.69
C ASN A 135 -3.59 11.02 10.69
N GLU A 136 -3.46 12.25 11.18
CA GLU A 136 -3.67 13.46 10.37
C GLU A 136 -2.71 13.56 9.19
N SER A 137 -1.44 13.20 9.37
CA SER A 137 -0.45 13.23 8.29
C SER A 137 -0.78 12.21 7.19
N GLU A 138 -1.25 11.03 7.56
CA GLU A 138 -1.70 9.99 6.63
C GLU A 138 -2.93 10.44 5.85
N LYS A 139 -3.93 11.04 6.53
CA LYS A 139 -5.12 11.60 5.87
C LYS A 139 -4.76 12.69 4.87
N ASN A 140 -3.83 13.57 5.23
CA ASN A 140 -3.32 14.61 4.32
C ASN A 140 -2.60 14.03 3.10
N LEU A 141 -1.81 12.97 3.27
CA LEU A 141 -1.22 12.24 2.15
C LEU A 141 -2.30 11.62 1.25
N LEU A 142 -3.33 11.00 1.82
CA LEU A 142 -4.44 10.44 1.06
C LEU A 142 -5.19 11.49 0.25
N GLY A 143 -5.39 12.70 0.78
CA GLY A 143 -5.98 13.80 0.02
C GLY A 143 -5.16 14.17 -1.23
N ARG A 144 -3.83 14.01 -1.18
CA ARG A 144 -2.96 14.21 -2.35
C ARG A 144 -3.03 13.05 -3.32
N ILE A 145 -3.09 11.81 -2.82
CA ILE A 145 -3.26 10.61 -3.65
C ILE A 145 -4.61 10.65 -4.37
N LEU A 146 -5.69 11.06 -3.69
CA LEU A 146 -7.01 11.23 -4.31
C LEU A 146 -6.95 12.20 -5.50
N LYS A 147 -6.25 13.34 -5.36
CA LYS A 147 -6.06 14.28 -6.49
C LYS A 147 -5.27 13.66 -7.64
N LEU A 148 -4.30 12.79 -7.36
CA LEU A 148 -3.59 12.05 -8.40
C LEU A 148 -4.54 11.11 -9.15
N MET A 149 -5.39 10.39 -8.41
CA MET A 149 -6.39 9.48 -8.97
C MET A 149 -7.45 10.23 -9.81
N GLU A 150 -7.99 11.35 -9.31
CA GLU A 150 -9.00 12.17 -10.02
C GLU A 150 -8.49 12.70 -11.37
N ASN A 151 -7.17 12.92 -11.50
CA ASN A 151 -6.55 13.41 -12.72
C ASN A 151 -6.08 12.30 -13.67
N ASN A 152 -6.21 11.03 -13.28
CA ASN A 152 -5.74 9.91 -14.08
C ASN A 152 -6.88 9.37 -14.96
N SER A 153 -6.73 9.50 -16.29
CA SER A 153 -7.70 9.00 -17.27
C SER A 153 -7.46 7.55 -17.72
N PHE A 154 -6.35 6.94 -17.30
CA PHE A 154 -5.94 5.61 -17.75
C PHE A 154 -6.65 4.48 -16.98
N TYR A 155 -7.08 4.74 -15.76
CA TYR A 155 -7.64 3.71 -14.89
C TYR A 155 -9.08 4.03 -14.45
N ASP A 156 -9.96 3.03 -14.50
CA ASP A 156 -11.40 3.20 -14.21
C ASP A 156 -11.74 3.04 -12.71
N TYR A 157 -10.96 3.66 -11.82
CA TYR A 157 -11.21 3.66 -10.36
C TYR A 157 -12.20 4.75 -9.92
N LYS A 158 -13.20 5.06 -10.75
CA LYS A 158 -14.12 6.17 -10.49
C LYS A 158 -14.93 5.94 -9.21
N ASP A 159 -15.39 4.71 -9.00
CA ASP A 159 -16.18 4.36 -7.82
C ASP A 159 -15.34 4.39 -6.54
N GLU A 160 -14.12 3.87 -6.57
CA GLU A 160 -13.16 3.93 -5.47
C GLU A 160 -12.78 5.37 -5.15
N CYS A 161 -12.52 6.20 -6.17
CA CYS A 161 -12.31 7.65 -6.02
C CYS A 161 -13.47 8.32 -5.29
N ILE A 162 -14.71 8.06 -5.72
CA ILE A 162 -15.91 8.64 -5.12
C ILE A 162 -16.05 8.19 -3.66
N LYS A 163 -15.85 6.89 -3.38
CA LYS A 163 -15.92 6.33 -2.01
C LYS A 163 -14.86 6.95 -1.09
N LEU A 164 -13.62 7.05 -1.56
CA LEU A 164 -12.52 7.64 -0.80
C LEU A 164 -12.77 9.14 -0.55
N LYS A 165 -13.19 9.88 -1.57
CA LYS A 165 -13.57 11.29 -1.47
C LYS A 165 -14.67 11.50 -0.43
N ASN A 166 -15.72 10.69 -0.47
CA ASN A 166 -16.80 10.74 0.51
C ASN A 166 -16.31 10.44 1.93
N LYS A 167 -15.33 9.55 2.11
CA LYS A 167 -14.74 9.32 3.44
C LYS A 167 -13.93 10.50 3.94
N ILE A 168 -13.13 11.13 3.07
CA ILE A 168 -12.32 12.29 3.42
C ILE A 168 -13.20 13.51 3.74
N MET A 169 -14.29 13.72 3.02
CA MET A 169 -15.15 14.90 3.22
C MET A 169 -16.06 14.81 4.46
N ASN A 170 -16.40 13.60 4.90
CA ASN A 170 -17.37 13.37 5.97
C ASN A 170 -16.73 13.03 7.33
N ASN A 171 -15.41 13.19 7.48
CA ASN A 171 -14.65 12.94 8.72
C ASN A 171 -13.63 14.03 8.94
#